data_AF-A0AAQ3Y3N9-F1
#
_entry.id   AF-A0AAQ3Y3N9-F1
#
_cell.length_a   1.000
_cell.length_b   1.000
_cell.length_c   1.000
_cell.angle_alpha   90.00
_cell.angle_beta   90.00
_cell.angle_gamma   90.00
#
_symmetry.space_group_name_H-M   'P 1'
#
loop_
_entity.id
_entity.type
_entity.pdbx_description
1 polymer ?
#
loop_
_entity_poly.entity_id
_entity_poly.type
_entity_poly.pdbx_seq_one_letter_code
_entity_poly.pdbx_strand_id
1 'polypeptide(L)'
;MKHSTTEETTGIIEEVFLVAPEVMKIYNSKWAIVSFTADGEKYVSENRIQVPMSCDVGSTVKIKYDIDHPTKVWNKSIFKF
;
A
#
# COMPACT_ATOMS: atom_id res chain seq x y z
N MET A 1 -18.85 -17.16 3.79
CA MET A 1 -17.84 -16.08 3.84
C MET A 1 -18.10 -15.18 2.65
N LYS A 2 -18.49 -13.90 2.85
CA LYS A 2 -18.59 -12.94 1.74
C LYS A 2 -17.17 -12.71 1.24
N HIS A 3 -16.91 -12.97 -0.04
CA HIS A 3 -15.72 -12.42 -0.68
C HIS A 3 -15.91 -10.90 -0.71
N SER A 4 -15.07 -10.15 0.01
CA SER A 4 -15.02 -8.70 -0.17
C SER A 4 -14.63 -8.42 -1.61
N THR A 5 -15.43 -7.66 -2.34
CA THR A 5 -15.07 -7.24 -3.69
C THR A 5 -13.95 -6.22 -3.56
N THR A 6 -12.84 -6.44 -4.26
CA THR A 6 -11.71 -5.50 -4.25
C THR A 6 -11.50 -4.90 -5.63
N GLU A 7 -11.15 -3.61 -5.67
CA GLU A 7 -10.77 -2.91 -6.89
C GLU A 7 -9.33 -2.44 -6.88
N GLU A 8 -8.74 -2.29 -8.07
CA GLU A 8 -7.36 -1.82 -8.23
C GLU A 8 -7.33 -0.31 -8.48
N THR A 9 -6.42 0.37 -7.81
CA THR A 9 -6.15 1.79 -8.06
C THR A 9 -4.67 2.11 -7.84
N THR A 10 -4.28 3.35 -8.12
CA THR A 10 -2.94 3.87 -7.83
C THR A 10 -3.01 4.72 -6.58
N GLY A 11 -2.25 4.34 -5.55
CA GLY A 11 -2.07 5.13 -4.35
C GLY A 11 -0.75 5.91 -4.37
N ILE A 12 -0.69 6.97 -3.58
CA ILE A 12 0.49 7.78 -3.29
C ILE A 12 0.91 7.46 -1.86
N ILE A 13 2.19 7.18 -1.64
CA ILE A 13 2.74 6.96 -0.30
C ILE A 13 2.74 8.26 0.49
N GLU A 14 2.06 8.28 1.62
CA GLU A 14 2.02 9.43 2.54
C GLU A 14 3.05 9.25 3.68
N GLU A 15 3.25 8.02 4.15
CA GLU A 15 4.20 7.71 5.22
C GLU A 15 4.89 6.37 4.96
N VAL A 16 6.15 6.25 5.40
CA VAL A 16 6.93 5.00 5.33
C VAL A 16 7.44 4.57 6.70
N PHE A 17 7.48 3.26 6.91
CA PHE A 17 7.96 2.62 8.12
C PHE A 17 9.00 1.57 7.74
N LEU A 18 10.14 1.62 8.41
CA LEU A 18 11.18 0.60 8.27
C LEU A 18 11.15 -0.32 9.50
N VAL A 19 11.28 -1.63 9.28
CA VAL A 19 11.40 -2.61 10.38
C VAL A 19 12.82 -2.59 10.96
N ALA A 20 13.83 -2.34 10.12
CA ALA A 20 15.24 -2.23 10.52
C ALA A 20 15.88 -0.97 9.90
N PRO A 21 17.09 -0.56 10.32
CA PRO A 21 17.81 0.54 9.68
C PRO A 21 18.03 0.30 8.17
N GLU A 22 18.03 1.36 7.38
CA GLU A 22 18.07 1.32 5.90
C GLU A 22 19.29 0.57 5.32
N VAL A 23 20.39 0.52 6.08
CA VAL A 23 21.62 -0.20 5.71
C VAL A 23 21.43 -1.71 5.56
N MET A 24 20.37 -2.31 6.13
CA MET A 24 20.10 -3.76 6.05
C MET A 24 19.10 -4.13 4.94
N LYS A 25 19.38 -3.76 3.68
CA LYS A 25 18.43 -3.86 2.55
C LYS A 25 17.86 -5.27 2.27
N ILE A 26 18.61 -6.34 2.50
CA ILE A 26 18.22 -7.72 2.12
C ILE A 26 17.20 -8.35 3.10
N TYR A 27 17.12 -7.84 4.33
CA TYR A 27 16.23 -8.36 5.37
C TYR A 27 15.22 -7.34 5.88
N ASN A 28 15.10 -6.19 5.20
CA ASN A 28 14.24 -5.11 5.63
C ASN A 28 12.97 -5.06 4.78
N SER A 29 11.83 -4.92 5.46
CA SER A 29 10.56 -4.62 4.82
C SER A 29 10.27 -3.14 5.02
N LYS A 30 10.01 -2.42 3.93
CA LYS A 30 9.43 -1.08 3.99
C LYS A 30 7.91 -1.22 3.92
N TRP A 31 7.23 -0.57 4.85
CA TRP A 31 5.78 -0.53 4.93
C TRP A 31 5.31 0.90 4.71
N ALA A 32 4.11 1.08 4.17
CA ALA A 32 3.58 2.40 3.84
C ALA A 32 2.11 2.57 4.20
N ILE A 33 1.75 3.80 4.56
CA ILE A 33 0.38 4.33 4.49
C ILE A 33 0.24 5.05 3.15
N VAL A 34 -0.88 4.82 2.47
CA VAL A 34 -1.12 5.36 1.13
C VAL A 34 -2.43 6.15 1.09
N SER A 35 -2.44 7.24 0.33
CA SER A 35 -3.68 7.90 -0.08
C SER A 35 -4.03 7.54 -1.52
N PHE A 36 -5.30 7.55 -1.86
CA PHE A 36 -5.76 7.28 -3.21
C PHE A 36 -7.15 7.88 -3.44
N THR A 37 -7.62 7.83 -4.68
CA THR A 37 -8.98 8.27 -5.04
C THR A 37 -9.76 7.10 -5.62
N ALA A 38 -10.98 6.93 -5.13
CA ALA A 38 -11.97 5.97 -5.64
C ALA A 38 -13.32 6.70 -5.69
N ASP A 39 -14.04 6.54 -6.79
CA ASP A 39 -15.34 7.20 -7.03
C ASP A 39 -15.38 8.71 -6.77
N GLY A 40 -14.25 9.40 -7.01
CA GLY A 40 -14.11 10.85 -6.79
C GLY A 40 -13.83 11.26 -5.34
N GLU A 41 -13.81 10.33 -4.40
CA GLU A 41 -13.47 10.56 -3.00
C GLU A 41 -12.01 10.19 -2.70
N LYS A 42 -11.36 10.98 -1.85
CA LYS A 42 -9.99 10.70 -1.38
C LYS A 42 -10.03 9.85 -0.11
N TYR A 43 -9.31 8.75 -0.12
CA TYR A 43 -9.13 7.85 1.02
C TYR A 43 -7.67 7.82 1.46
N VAL A 44 -7.45 7.47 2.72
CA VAL A 44 -6.14 7.14 3.29
C VAL A 44 -6.27 5.76 3.92
N SER A 45 -5.29 4.90 3.67
CA SER A 45 -5.30 3.54 4.20
C SER A 45 -5.24 3.54 5.73
N GLU A 46 -6.06 2.72 6.38
CA GLU A 46 -5.97 2.48 7.83
C GLU A 46 -4.85 1.50 8.19
N ASN A 47 -4.59 0.54 7.29
CA ASN A 47 -3.56 -0.48 7.46
C ASN A 47 -2.33 -0.15 6.61
N ARG A 48 -1.18 -0.62 7.08
CA ARG A 48 0.07 -0.51 6.32
C ARG A 48 0.14 -1.61 5.26
N ILE A 49 0.78 -1.30 4.15
CA ILE A 49 1.10 -2.28 3.10
C ILE A 49 2.60 -2.37 2.88
N GLN A 50 3.08 -3.54 2.49
CA GLN A 50 4.49 -3.71 2.13
C GLN A 50 4.77 -3.08 0.76
N VAL A 51 5.83 -2.30 0.68
CA VAL A 51 6.28 -1.62 -0.55
C VAL A 51 7.75 -1.91 -0.82
N PRO A 52 8.24 -1.73 -2.07
CA PRO A 52 9.66 -1.82 -2.38
C PRO A 52 10.50 -0.88 -1.50
N MET A 53 11.70 -1.31 -1.13
CA MET A 53 12.65 -0.47 -0.38
C MET A 53 13.01 0.83 -1.12
N SER A 54 12.89 0.87 -2.45
CA SER A 54 13.14 2.04 -3.30
C SER A 54 12.02 3.07 -3.31
N CYS A 55 10.87 2.79 -2.70
CA CYS A 55 9.76 3.72 -2.63
C CYS A 55 9.90 4.63 -1.41
N ASP A 56 9.56 5.91 -1.59
CA ASP A 56 9.56 6.93 -0.55
C ASP A 56 8.23 7.70 -0.54
N VAL A 57 8.05 8.61 0.43
CA VAL A 57 6.89 9.50 0.47
C VAL A 57 6.76 10.25 -0.86
N GLY A 58 5.54 10.28 -1.40
CA GLY A 58 5.22 10.82 -2.74
C GLY A 58 5.36 9.80 -3.88
N SER A 59 5.94 8.62 -3.66
CA SER A 59 5.97 7.56 -4.68
C SER A 59 4.58 6.99 -4.93
N THR A 60 4.30 6.58 -6.17
CA THR A 60 3.05 5.91 -6.53
C THR A 60 3.19 4.39 -6.46
N VAL A 61 2.16 3.70 -5.95
CA VAL A 61 2.10 2.23 -5.88
C VAL A 61 0.73 1.71 -6.31
N LYS A 62 0.71 0.56 -6.99
CA LYS A 62 -0.55 -0.13 -7.29
C LYS A 62 -1.06 -0.86 -6.06
N ILE A 63 -2.32 -0.61 -5.72
CA ILE A 63 -2.98 -1.21 -4.56
C ILE A 63 -4.30 -1.85 -4.95
N LYS A 64 -4.80 -2.71 -4.09
CA LYS A 64 -6.20 -3.12 -4.05
C LYS A 64 -6.86 -2.53 -2.82
N TYR A 65 -8.09 -2.06 -2.93
CA TYR A 65 -8.91 -1.64 -1.78
C TYR A 65 -10.19 -2.45 -1.71
N ASP A 66 -10.74 -2.59 -0.51
CA ASP A 66 -12.05 -3.20 -0.26
C ASP A 66 -13.15 -2.19 -0.66
N ILE A 67 -14.03 -2.55 -1.58
CA ILE A 67 -15.08 -1.62 -2.05
C ILE A 67 -16.04 -1.25 -0.91
N ASP A 68 -16.33 -2.19 0.01
CA ASP A 68 -17.22 -1.94 1.14
C ASP A 68 -16.51 -1.15 2.26
N HIS A 69 -15.18 -1.21 2.32
CA HIS A 69 -14.34 -0.53 3.32
C HIS A 69 -13.06 0.05 2.69
N PRO A 70 -13.14 1.16 1.94
CA PRO A 70 -12.03 1.62 1.10
C PRO A 70 -10.71 1.88 1.84
N THR A 71 -10.75 2.23 3.13
CA THR A 71 -9.53 2.41 3.93
C THR A 71 -8.71 1.13 4.13
N LYS A 72 -9.29 -0.05 3.88
CA LYS A 72 -8.61 -1.34 3.96
C LYS A 72 -8.00 -1.71 2.62
N VAL A 73 -6.68 -1.81 2.59
CA VAL A 73 -5.90 -1.94 1.35
C VAL A 73 -4.89 -3.07 1.39
N TRP A 74 -4.50 -3.56 0.22
CA TRP A 74 -3.46 -4.57 0.04
C TRP A 74 -2.49 -4.14 -1.06
N ASN A 75 -1.21 -4.46 -0.89
CA ASN A 75 -0.27 -4.37 -1.98
C ASN A 75 -0.62 -5.42 -3.03
N LYS A 76 -0.48 -5.07 -4.31
CA LYS A 76 -0.43 -6.09 -5.35
C LYS A 76 0.90 -6.83 -5.19
N SER A 77 0.89 -8.14 -4.92
CA SER A 77 2.11 -8.94 -4.77
C SER A 77 3.12 -8.60 -5.86
N ILE A 78 4.27 -8.06 -5.45
CA ILE A 78 5.39 -7.72 -6.34
C ILE A 78 6.18 -8.98 -6.72
N PHE A 79 5.98 -10.08 -5.99
CA PHE A 79 6.60 -11.37 -6.28
C PHE A 79 5.82 -12.13 -7.34
N LYS A 80 6.22 -11.97 -8.60
CA LYS A 80 6.15 -13.04 -9.59
C LYS A 80 7.46 -13.81 -9.45
N PHE A 81 7.42 -15.01 -8.87
CA PHE A 81 8.50 -15.97 -9.01
C PHE A 81 8.54 -16.46 -10.47
#